data_AF-A0A1C6DYF7-F1
#
_entry.id   AF-A0A1C6DYF7-F1
#
_cell.length_a   1.000
_cell.length_b   1.000
_cell.length_c   1.000
_cell.angle_alpha   90.00
_cell.angle_beta   90.00
_cell.angle_gamma   90.00
#
_symmetry.space_group_name_H-M   'P 1'
#
loop_
_entity.id
_entity.type
_entity.pdbx_description
1 polymer ?
#
loop_
_entity_poly.entity_id
_entity_poly.type
_entity_poly.pdbx_seq_one_letter_code
_entity_poly.pdbx_strand_id
1 'polypeptide(L)' 'MTLHEMAREYRSNTALLELRLRQLQVAQRRARQKEVKYRLKQRIGCLRVLINESRKTAFVLEHYYQKGGRQNEDKRAV' A
#
# COMPACT_ATOMS: atom_id res chain seq x y z
N MET A 1 2.17 -11.53 17.10
CA MET A 1 2.07 -10.52 16.03
C MET A 1 1.02 -9.50 16.44
N THR A 2 1.42 -8.26 16.73
CA THR A 2 0.53 -7.14 17.12
C THR A 2 0.09 -6.35 15.89
N LEU A 3 -0.96 -5.53 15.99
CA LEU A 3 -1.41 -4.65 14.88
C LEU A 3 -0.29 -3.68 14.45
N HIS A 4 0.53 -3.21 15.40
CA HIS A 4 1.66 -2.33 15.11
C HIS A 4 2.78 -3.06 14.38
N GLU A 5 3.06 -4.32 14.73
CA GLU A 5 4.00 -5.18 14.00
C GLU A 5 3.50 -5.45 12.58
N MET A 6 2.21 -5.77 12.41
CA MET A 6 1.62 -5.93 11.07
C MET A 6 1.72 -4.65 10.25
N ALA A 7 1.46 -3.48 10.83
CA ALA A 7 1.59 -2.21 10.12
C ALA A 7 3.02 -1.95 9.62
N ARG A 8 4.03 -2.28 10.45
CA ARG A 8 5.45 -2.22 10.04
C ARG A 8 5.74 -3.18 8.88
N GLU A 9 5.21 -4.39 8.91
CA GLU A 9 5.36 -5.34 7.80
C GLU A 9 4.71 -4.82 6.51
N TYR A 10 3.48 -4.30 6.60
CA TYR A 10 2.82 -3.66 5.45
C TYR A 10 3.64 -2.50 4.89
N ARG A 11 4.28 -1.68 5.73
CA ARG A 11 5.17 -0.61 5.26
C ARG A 11 6.42 -1.13 4.56
N SER A 12 7.10 -2.12 5.13
CA SER A 12 8.25 -2.77 4.49
C SER A 12 7.87 -3.37 3.13
N ASN A 13 6.74 -4.07 3.07
CA ASN A 13 6.22 -4.65 1.83
C ASN A 13 5.84 -3.57 0.82
N THR A 14 5.25 -2.45 1.26
CA THR A 14 4.94 -1.30 0.41
C THR A 14 6.21 -0.73 -0.23
N ALA A 15 7.30 -0.59 0.53
CA ALA A 15 8.57 -0.11 0.01
C ALA A 15 9.13 -1.03 -1.09
N LEU A 16 8.99 -2.35 -0.93
CA LEU A 16 9.36 -3.32 -1.96
C LEU A 16 8.50 -3.20 -3.23
N LEU A 17 7.18 -2.99 -3.07
CA LEU A 17 6.27 -2.77 -4.20
C LEU A 17 6.60 -1.47 -4.94
N GLU A 18 6.97 -0.41 -4.23
CA GLU A 18 7.40 0.86 -4.82
C GLU A 18 8.72 0.73 -5.59
N LEU A 19 9.69 0.00 -5.04
CA LEU A 19 10.93 -0.32 -5.75
C LEU A 19 10.61 -1.08 -7.05
N ARG A 20 9.74 -2.10 -6.97
CA ARG A 20 9.32 -2.88 -8.14
C ARG A 20 8.60 -2.02 -9.17
N LEU A 21 7.76 -1.09 -8.74
CA LEU A 21 7.10 -0.12 -9.61
C LEU A 21 8.12 0.70 -10.41
N ARG A 22 9.16 1.23 -9.75
CA ARG A 22 10.24 1.99 -10.42
C ARG A 22 10.99 1.11 -11.43
N GLN A 23 11.32 -0.12 -11.07
CA GLN A 23 11.97 -1.07 -11.99
C GLN A 23 11.12 -1.32 -13.24
N LEU A 24 9.81 -1.51 -13.10
CA LEU A 24 8.91 -1.73 -14.23
C LEU A 24 8.75 -0.48 -15.09
N GLN A 25 8.75 0.72 -14.50
CA GLN A 25 8.75 1.98 -15.25
C GLN A 25 10.01 2.13 -16.10
N VAL A 26 11.18 1.79 -15.56
CA VAL A 26 12.44 1.78 -16.31
C VAL A 26 12.38 0.74 -17.44
N ALA A 27 11.91 -0.48 -17.16
CA ALA A 27 11.75 -1.52 -18.17
C ALA A 27 10.79 -1.09 -19.29
N GLN A 28 9.69 -0.42 -18.94
CA GLN A 28 8.71 0.08 -19.90
C GLN A 28 9.29 1.15 -20.83
N ARG A 29 10.13 2.05 -20.29
CA ARG A 29 10.81 3.08 -21.09
C ARG A 29 11.83 2.47 -22.06
N ARG A 30 12.48 1.37 -21.66
CA ARG A 30 13.48 0.66 -22.48
C ARG A 30 12.87 -0.33 -23.49
N ALA A 31 11.63 -0.77 -23.28
CA ALA A 31 10.97 -1.74 -24.14
C ALA A 31 10.69 -1.15 -25.54
N ARG A 32 11.19 -1.83 -26.58
CA ARG A 32 10.98 -1.46 -27.99
C ARG A 32 9.70 -2.06 -28.58
N GLN A 33 9.29 -3.25 -28.11
CA GLN A 33 8.10 -3.94 -28.59
C GLN A 33 6.82 -3.35 -27.96
N LYS A 34 5.83 -3.04 -28.79
CA LYS A 34 4.54 -2.45 -28.36
C LYS A 34 3.81 -3.35 -27.35
N GLU A 35 3.77 -4.65 -27.60
CA GLU A 35 3.10 -5.63 -26.73
C GLU A 35 3.74 -5.68 -25.33
N VAL A 36 5.08 -5.70 -25.28
CA VAL A 36 5.83 -5.67 -24.01
C VAL A 36 5.53 -4.36 -23.25
N LYS A 37 5.52 -3.22 -23.94
CA LYS A 37 5.21 -1.91 -23.33
C LYS A 37 3.77 -1.86 -22.79
N TYR A 38 2.82 -2.48 -23.48
CA TYR A 38 1.43 -2.60 -23.05
C TYR A 38 1.31 -3.46 -21.79
N ARG A 39 1.89 -4.67 -21.78
CA ARG A 39 1.88 -5.56 -20.59
C ARG A 39 2.55 -4.91 -19.39
N LEU A 40 3.66 -4.20 -19.59
CA LEU A 40 4.31 -3.43 -18.53
C LEU A 40 3.43 -2.31 -17.99
N LYS A 41 2.66 -1.62 -18.86
CA LYS A 41 1.67 -0.60 -18.43
C LYS A 41 0.61 -1.20 -17.51
N GLN A 42 0.08 -2.37 -17.88
CA GLN A 42 -0.93 -3.07 -17.07
C GLN A 42 -0.37 -3.45 -15.70
N ARG A 43 0.82 -4.07 -15.65
CA ARG A 43 1.48 -4.45 -14.38
C ARG A 43 1.77 -3.24 -13.49
N ILE A 44 2.20 -2.12 -14.07
CA ILE A 44 2.40 -0.84 -13.36
C ILE A 44 1.07 -0.35 -12.78
N GLY A 45 -0.03 -0.45 -13.54
CA GLY A 45 -1.38 -0.10 -13.08
C GLY A 45 -1.80 -0.93 -11.86
N CYS A 46 -1.66 -2.26 -11.94
CA CYS A 46 -1.99 -3.15 -10.83
C CYS A 46 -1.16 -2.85 -9.57
N LEU A 47 0.16 -2.64 -9.71
CA LEU A 47 1.01 -2.31 -8.58
C LEU A 47 0.65 -0.99 -7.90
N ARG A 48 0.21 0.03 -8.65
CA ARG A 48 -0.23 1.30 -8.06
C ARG A 48 -1.43 1.10 -7.14
N VAL A 49 -2.39 0.26 -7.54
CA VAL A 49 -3.55 -0.09 -6.71
C VAL A 49 -3.08 -0.80 -5.44
N LEU A 50 -2.23 -1.82 -5.57
CA LEU A 50 -1.71 -2.58 -4.42
C LEU A 50 -0.92 -1.71 -3.44
N ILE A 51 -0.08 -0.79 -3.92
CA ILE A 51 0.65 0.16 -3.08
C ILE A 51 -0.32 1.04 -2.29
N ASN A 52 -1.35 1.58 -2.95
CA ASN A 52 -2.33 2.43 -2.30
C ASN A 52 -3.12 1.67 -1.22
N GLU A 53 -3.58 0.46 -1.52
CA GLU A 53 -4.28 -0.37 -0.54
C GLU A 53 -3.37 -0.76 0.63
N SER A 54 -2.12 -1.17 0.35
CA SER A 54 -1.14 -1.50 1.38
C SER A 54 -0.86 -0.32 2.34
N ARG A 55 -0.77 0.91 1.81
CA ARG A 55 -0.64 2.13 2.63
C ARG A 55 -1.86 2.38 3.51
N LYS A 56 -3.08 2.20 2.97
CA LYS A 56 -4.32 2.32 3.74
C LYS A 56 -4.38 1.28 4.85
N THR A 57 -4.04 0.02 4.56
CA THR A 57 -4.03 -1.06 5.54
C THR A 57 -3.03 -0.78 6.65
N ALA A 58 -1.79 -0.39 6.34
CA ALA A 58 -0.80 -0.01 7.34
C ALA A 58 -1.33 1.11 8.26
N PHE A 59 -1.95 2.13 7.68
CA PHE A 59 -2.53 3.24 8.44
C PHE A 59 -3.66 2.77 9.37
N VAL A 60 -4.58 1.94 8.87
CA VAL A 60 -5.69 1.40 9.67
C VAL A 60 -5.17 0.57 10.83
N LEU A 61 -4.17 -0.28 10.60
CA LEU A 61 -3.57 -1.14 11.64
C LEU A 61 -2.93 -0.32 12.76
N GLU A 62 -2.25 0.78 12.43
CA GLU A 62 -1.66 1.69 13.43
C GLU A 62 -2.69 2.43 14.28
N HIS A 63 -3.79 2.87 13.65
CA HIS A 63 -4.78 3.75 14.27
C HIS A 63 -6.03 2.99 14.71
N TYR A 64 -5.98 1.66 14.71
CA TYR A 64 -7.13 0.80 14.94
C TYR A 64 -7.85 1.13 16.25
N TYR A 65 -7.09 1.23 17.35
CA TYR A 65 -7.64 1.57 18.66
C TYR A 65 -7.89 3.07 18.85
N GLN A 66 -7.18 3.95 18.13
CA GLN A 66 -7.41 5.39 18.19
C GLN A 66 -8.77 5.79 17.57
N LYS A 67 -9.24 5.05 16.55
CA LYS A 67 -10.59 5.23 15.99
C LYS A 67 -11.72 4.76 16.91
N GLY A 68 -11.46 3.80 17.79
CA GLY A 68 -12.45 3.28 18.76
C GLY A 68 -12.53 4.08 20.07
N GLY A 69 -11.48 4.83 20.44
CA GLY A 69 -11.45 5.63 21.67
C GLY A 69 -12.47 6.76 21.72
N ARG A 70 -12.72 7.43 20.58
CA ARG A 70 -13.70 8.54 20.51
C ARG A 70 -15.16 8.08 20.71
N GLN A 71 -15.52 6.86 20.33
CA GLN A 71 -16.90 6.38 20.53
C GLN A 71 -17.20 5.95 21.97
N ASN A 72 -16.17 5.66 22.77
CA ASN A 72 -16.33 5.26 24.17
C ASN A 72 -16.16 6.43 25.16
N GLU A 73 -15.52 7.53 24.76
CA GLU A 73 -15.49 8.76 25.56
C GLU A 73 -16.86 9.48 25.54
N ASP A 74 -17.54 9.55 24.39
CA ASP A 74 -18.89 10.14 24.30
C ASP A 74 -19.96 9.36 25.09
N LYS A 75 -19.75 8.07 25.39
CA LYS A 75 -20.68 7.25 26.18
C LYS A 75 -20.45 7.32 27.69
N ARG A 76 -19.38 7.98 28.15
CA ARG A 76 -19.09 8.17 29.59
C ARG A 76 -19.48 9.57 30.09
N ALA A 77 -20.00 10.43 29.21
CA ALA A 77 -20.41 11.79 29.52
C ALA A 77 -21.95 11.97 29.61
N VAL A 78 -22.69 10.91 29.97
CA VAL A 78 -24.14 10.96 30.23
C VAL A 78 -24.45 10.49 31.63
#